data_AF-A0A0R3QAT7-F1
#
_entry.id   AF-A0A0R3QAT7-F1
#
_cell.length_a   1.000
_cell.length_b   1.000
_cell.length_c   1.000
_cell.angle_alpha   90.00
_cell.angle_beta   90.00
_cell.angle_gamma   90.00
#
_symmetry.space_group_name_H-M   'P 1'
#
loop_
_entity.id
_entity.type
_entity.pdbx_description
1 polymer ?
#
loop_
_entity_poly.entity_id
_entity_poly.type
_entity_poly.pdbx_seq_one_letter_code
_entity_poly.pdbx_strand_id
1 'polypeptide(L)'
;MINLFTRKKRKKMSSRFGPRAVGTDGTDFKHRQRIAAHYHYSAQYKMYLKLLFGLHFLVLLTMWVKVGGEVLVEEFGIRWRFYQTLQLPSAYPWEYVWCFSFIPSIFAMMSFKRNKSNLLRNHYYGQFIMGILPCAIGIGGQLPELFDYLRDMKNSQTPTFRGTFPMVIIWYIFFLIAVQIHIFAMYFSYHLISAWQPPKKKE
;
A
#
# COMPACT_ATOMS: atom_id res chain seq x y z
N MET A 1 50.13 38.43 22.17
CA MET A 1 50.26 37.09 22.78
C MET A 1 48.88 36.43 22.74
N ILE A 2 48.75 35.36 21.98
CA ILE A 2 47.50 34.71 21.54
C ILE A 2 46.95 33.87 22.70
N ASN A 3 45.68 34.06 23.10
CA ASN A 3 45.00 33.13 24.00
C ASN A 3 44.15 32.14 23.18
N LEU A 4 44.68 30.93 23.04
CA LEU A 4 44.06 29.76 22.43
C LEU A 4 42.95 29.18 23.33
N PHE A 5 41.84 28.80 22.69
CA PHE A 5 40.98 27.63 22.95
C PHE A 5 40.59 27.28 24.41
N THR A 6 39.30 27.13 24.72
CA THR A 6 38.60 25.89 24.33
C THR A 6 37.07 26.04 24.37
N ARG A 7 36.46 25.80 23.22
CA ARG A 7 35.01 25.71 23.00
C ARG A 7 34.49 24.38 23.55
N LYS A 8 33.84 24.41 24.73
CA LYS A 8 33.23 23.23 25.37
C LYS A 8 32.05 22.72 24.52
N LYS A 9 32.28 21.73 23.66
CA LYS A 9 31.23 20.98 22.95
C LYS A 9 30.30 20.31 23.98
N ARG A 10 29.04 20.78 24.09
CA ARG A 10 27.96 20.05 24.78
C ARG A 10 27.62 18.80 23.94
N LYS A 11 28.33 17.68 24.19
CA LYS A 11 27.83 16.34 23.86
C LYS A 11 26.57 16.12 24.70
N LYS A 12 25.42 15.94 24.06
CA LYS A 12 24.19 15.46 24.71
C LYS A 12 24.45 14.02 25.17
N MET A 13 24.95 13.86 26.40
CA MET A 13 25.14 12.55 27.02
C MET A 13 23.77 12.03 27.44
N SER A 14 23.36 10.90 26.89
CA SER A 14 22.50 9.98 27.62
C SER A 14 23.24 9.63 28.91
N SER A 15 22.64 9.89 30.06
CA SER A 15 23.25 9.65 31.37
C SER A 15 23.52 8.15 31.53
N ARG A 16 24.76 7.73 31.24
CA ARG A 16 25.28 6.37 31.47
C ARG A 16 25.32 5.96 32.96
N PHE A 17 24.99 6.88 33.87
CA PHE A 17 24.93 6.70 35.31
C PHE A 17 23.56 7.12 35.89
N GLY A 18 22.47 6.79 35.20
CA GLY A 18 21.18 6.64 35.89
C GLY A 18 21.27 5.46 36.87
N PRO A 19 20.50 5.44 37.98
CA PRO A 19 20.49 4.30 38.89
C PRO A 19 20.32 3.02 38.08
N ARG A 20 21.29 2.11 38.13
CA ARG A 20 21.02 0.73 37.68
C ARG A 20 19.86 0.28 38.53
N ALA A 21 18.77 -0.18 37.90
CA ALA A 21 17.65 -0.75 38.61
C ALA A 21 18.18 -1.85 39.53
N VAL A 22 18.34 -1.53 40.81
CA VAL A 22 18.34 -2.49 41.91
C VAL A 22 17.07 -3.31 41.68
N GLY A 23 17.19 -4.64 41.75
CA GLY A 23 16.20 -5.60 41.23
C GLY A 23 14.74 -5.10 41.26
N THR A 24 14.04 -5.28 40.15
CA THR A 24 12.66 -4.79 39.98
C THR A 24 11.77 -5.20 41.14
N ASP A 25 11.32 -4.22 41.92
CA ASP A 25 10.30 -4.31 42.98
C ASP A 25 8.88 -4.64 42.45
N GLY A 26 8.76 -5.05 41.18
CA GLY A 26 7.50 -5.32 40.50
C GLY A 26 6.70 -4.08 40.08
N THR A 27 7.08 -2.87 40.51
CA THR A 27 6.31 -1.65 40.23
C THR A 27 6.42 -1.19 38.76
N ASP A 28 7.49 -1.60 38.07
CA ASP A 28 7.76 -1.34 36.65
C ASP A 28 6.98 -2.28 35.68
N PHE A 29 6.22 -3.24 36.20
CA PHE A 29 5.52 -4.23 35.36
C PHE A 29 4.60 -3.57 34.32
N LYS A 30 3.81 -2.57 34.72
CA LYS A 30 2.89 -1.86 33.83
C LYS A 30 3.61 -1.12 32.70
N HIS A 31 4.77 -0.53 32.99
CA HIS A 31 5.55 0.22 32.02
C HIS A 31 6.23 -0.73 31.01
N ARG A 32 6.84 -1.82 31.49
CA ARG A 32 7.41 -2.88 30.63
C ARG A 32 6.36 -3.53 29.74
N GLN A 33 5.19 -3.86 30.29
CA GLN A 33 4.08 -4.44 29.52
C GLN A 33 3.61 -3.51 28.41
N ARG A 34 3.50 -2.21 28.68
CA ARG A 34 3.14 -1.20 27.68
C ARG A 34 4.18 -1.13 26.56
N ILE A 35 5.47 -1.09 26.89
CA ILE A 35 6.56 -1.06 25.90
C ILE A 35 6.54 -2.33 25.04
N ALA A 36 6.41 -3.50 25.67
CA ALA A 36 6.33 -4.78 24.98
C ALA A 36 5.15 -4.83 24.00
N ALA A 37 3.97 -4.36 24.44
CA ALA A 37 2.79 -4.26 23.58
C ALA A 37 3.04 -3.35 22.36
N HIS A 38 3.68 -2.19 22.54
CA HIS A 38 4.03 -1.30 21.42
C HIS A 38 4.91 -1.98 20.36
N TYR A 39 5.93 -2.74 20.78
CA TYR A 39 6.77 -3.48 19.84
C TYR A 39 6.04 -4.65 19.18
N HIS A 40 5.18 -5.34 19.93
CA HIS A 40 4.35 -6.42 19.41
C HIS A 40 3.41 -5.92 18.29
N TYR A 41 2.65 -4.86 18.55
CA TYR A 41 1.76 -4.27 17.54
C TYR A 41 2.51 -3.77 16.31
N SER A 42 3.67 -3.13 16.50
CA SER A 42 4.51 -2.67 15.39
C SER A 42 5.00 -3.82 14.52
N ALA A 43 5.43 -4.94 15.11
CA ALA A 43 5.85 -6.13 14.37
C ALA A 43 4.68 -6.77 13.61
N GLN A 44 3.53 -6.90 14.27
CA GLN A 44 2.33 -7.52 13.72
C GLN A 44 1.78 -6.73 12.51
N TYR A 45 1.63 -5.41 12.62
CA TYR A 45 1.16 -4.59 11.50
C TYR A 45 2.13 -4.56 10.32
N LYS A 46 3.45 -4.59 10.57
CA LYS A 46 4.45 -4.75 9.49
C LYS A 46 4.27 -6.07 8.74
N MET A 47 4.00 -7.15 9.46
CA MET A 47 3.77 -8.46 8.85
C MET A 47 2.50 -8.44 7.99
N TYR A 48 1.39 -7.90 8.51
CA TYR A 48 0.14 -7.77 7.75
C TYR A 48 0.29 -6.90 6.50
N LEU A 49 1.01 -5.78 6.59
CA LEU A 49 1.31 -4.95 5.42
C LEU A 49 2.12 -5.70 4.37
N LYS A 50 3.14 -6.47 4.77
CA LYS A 50 3.92 -7.30 3.82
C LYS A 50 3.05 -8.35 3.13
N LEU A 51 2.14 -8.99 3.86
CA LEU A 51 1.21 -9.95 3.29
C LEU A 51 0.29 -9.27 2.26
N LEU A 52 -0.29 -8.11 2.62
CA LEU A 52 -1.13 -7.33 1.70
C LEU A 52 -0.36 -6.86 0.47
N PHE A 53 0.92 -6.49 0.60
CA PHE A 53 1.76 -6.13 -0.55
C PHE A 53 2.01 -7.34 -1.46
N GLY A 54 2.16 -8.54 -0.91
CA GLY A 54 2.21 -9.78 -1.68
C GLY A 54 0.92 -10.02 -2.47
N LEU A 55 -0.24 -9.91 -1.81
CA LEU A 55 -1.55 -10.06 -2.47
C LEU A 55 -1.77 -8.97 -3.54
N HIS A 56 -1.43 -7.73 -3.22
CA HIS A 56 -1.49 -6.62 -4.17
C HIS A 56 -0.62 -6.88 -5.40
N PHE A 57 0.60 -7.39 -5.19
CA PHE A 57 1.53 -7.71 -6.27
C PHE A 57 0.97 -8.81 -7.19
N LEU A 58 0.27 -9.82 -6.67
CA LEU A 58 -0.40 -10.83 -7.50
C LEU A 58 -1.47 -10.21 -8.42
N VAL A 59 -2.31 -9.33 -7.88
CA VAL A 59 -3.32 -8.61 -8.67
C VAL A 59 -2.64 -7.66 -9.67
N LEU A 60 -1.55 -6.99 -9.26
CA LEU A 60 -0.78 -6.12 -10.12
C LEU A 60 -0.15 -6.85 -11.31
N LEU A 61 0.37 -8.07 -11.09
CA LEU A 61 0.90 -8.90 -12.18
C LEU A 61 -0.16 -9.17 -13.25
N THR A 62 -1.40 -9.45 -12.86
CA THR A 62 -2.49 -9.64 -13.84
C THR A 62 -2.78 -8.37 -14.64
N MET A 63 -2.70 -7.20 -14.00
CA MET A 63 -2.86 -5.91 -14.69
C MET A 63 -1.69 -5.59 -15.61
N TRP A 64 -0.45 -5.88 -15.19
CA TRP A 64 0.72 -5.72 -16.04
C TRP A 64 0.69 -6.65 -17.26
N VAL A 65 0.14 -7.86 -17.15
CA VAL A 65 -0.05 -8.73 -18.31
C VAL A 65 -1.04 -8.13 -19.31
N LYS A 66 -2.15 -7.54 -18.83
CA LYS A 66 -3.12 -6.85 -19.70
C LYS A 66 -2.53 -5.57 -20.30
N VAL A 67 -2.25 -4.57 -19.47
CA VAL A 67 -1.82 -3.23 -19.89
C VAL A 67 -0.43 -3.26 -20.52
N GLY A 68 0.50 -4.01 -19.93
CA GLY A 68 1.85 -4.17 -20.49
C GLY A 68 1.83 -4.97 -21.79
N GLY A 69 0.92 -5.95 -21.94
CA GLY A 69 0.72 -6.65 -23.20
C GLY A 69 0.28 -5.73 -24.33
N GLU A 70 -0.65 -4.82 -24.05
CA GLU A 70 -1.11 -3.78 -24.98
C GLU A 70 0.04 -2.85 -25.39
N VAL A 71 0.73 -2.26 -24.41
CA VAL A 71 1.87 -1.38 -24.65
C VAL A 71 2.97 -2.07 -25.46
N LEU A 72 3.30 -3.33 -25.16
CA LEU A 72 4.30 -4.09 -25.91
C LEU A 72 3.89 -4.32 -27.37
N VAL A 73 2.61 -4.56 -27.63
CA VAL A 73 2.10 -4.81 -28.98
C VAL A 73 1.97 -3.51 -29.79
N GLU A 74 1.43 -2.45 -29.19
CA GLU A 74 1.11 -1.20 -29.87
C GLU A 74 2.33 -0.27 -30.01
N GLU A 75 3.11 -0.09 -28.94
CA GLU A 75 4.25 0.85 -28.95
C GLU A 75 5.55 0.19 -29.42
N PHE A 76 5.79 -1.06 -29.01
CA PHE A 76 7.04 -1.76 -29.30
C PHE A 76 6.94 -2.78 -30.44
N GLY A 77 5.72 -3.07 -30.94
CA GLY A 77 5.50 -4.04 -32.01
C GLY A 77 5.80 -5.49 -31.62
N ILE A 78 6.00 -5.80 -30.34
CA ILE A 78 6.37 -7.13 -29.85
C ILE A 78 5.10 -7.99 -29.73
N ARG A 79 4.92 -8.89 -30.68
CA ARG A 79 3.76 -9.79 -30.75
C ARG A 79 4.09 -11.17 -30.19
N TRP A 80 3.47 -11.53 -29.08
CA TRP A 80 3.52 -12.88 -28.49
C TRP A 80 2.17 -13.60 -28.52
N ARG A 81 2.20 -14.92 -28.73
CA ARG A 81 1.01 -15.76 -28.96
C ARG A 81 0.03 -15.79 -27.78
N PHE A 82 0.54 -15.69 -26.55
CA PHE A 82 -0.27 -15.74 -25.33
C PHE A 82 -1.28 -14.59 -25.26
N TYR A 83 -0.83 -13.34 -25.45
CA TYR A 83 -1.71 -12.17 -25.40
C TYR A 83 -2.71 -12.10 -26.54
N GLN A 84 -2.28 -12.46 -27.76
CA GLN A 84 -3.19 -12.53 -28.91
C GLN A 84 -4.34 -13.51 -28.70
N THR A 85 -4.09 -14.60 -27.97
CA THR A 85 -5.12 -15.59 -27.63
C THR A 85 -6.10 -15.06 -26.58
N LEU A 86 -5.70 -14.08 -25.76
CA LEU A 86 -6.55 -13.53 -24.71
C LEU A 86 -7.63 -12.58 -25.24
N GLN A 87 -7.44 -11.99 -26.43
CA GLN A 87 -8.39 -11.07 -27.08
C GLN A 87 -8.97 -10.04 -26.11
N LEU A 88 -8.11 -9.39 -25.32
CA LEU A 88 -8.52 -8.42 -24.32
C LEU A 88 -8.94 -7.09 -24.98
N PRO A 89 -9.96 -6.40 -24.43
CA PRO A 89 -10.27 -5.04 -24.87
C PRO A 89 -9.13 -4.09 -24.48
N SER A 90 -9.05 -2.96 -25.20
CA SER A 90 -8.08 -1.90 -24.91
C SER A 90 -8.18 -1.41 -23.47
N ALA A 91 -7.06 -0.93 -22.95
CA ALA A 91 -6.96 -0.49 -21.57
C ALA A 91 -7.59 0.88 -21.39
N TYR A 92 -8.39 1.00 -20.33
CA TYR A 92 -8.92 2.28 -19.92
C TYR A 92 -7.81 3.13 -19.26
N PRO A 93 -7.88 4.47 -19.32
CA PRO A 93 -6.88 5.35 -18.72
C PRO A 93 -6.58 5.09 -17.23
N TRP A 94 -7.61 4.70 -16.46
CA TRP A 94 -7.45 4.39 -15.04
C TRP A 94 -6.58 3.14 -14.80
N GLU A 95 -6.56 2.19 -15.74
CA GLU A 95 -5.76 0.97 -15.65
C GLU A 95 -4.26 1.28 -15.68
N TYR A 96 -3.84 2.15 -16.61
CA TYR A 96 -2.46 2.61 -16.73
C TYR A 96 -1.99 3.29 -15.45
N VAL A 97 -2.82 4.17 -14.87
CA VAL A 97 -2.51 4.85 -13.62
C VAL A 97 -2.40 3.83 -12.48
N TRP A 98 -3.31 2.87 -12.42
CA TRP A 98 -3.32 1.85 -11.38
C TRP A 98 -2.11 0.91 -11.46
N CYS A 99 -1.50 0.70 -12.64
CA CYS A 99 -0.25 -0.08 -12.75
C CYS A 99 0.92 0.49 -11.94
N PHE A 100 0.85 1.74 -11.48
CA PHE A 100 1.85 2.37 -10.61
C PHE A 100 1.53 2.28 -9.10
N SER A 101 0.46 1.57 -8.71
CA SER A 101 0.03 1.37 -7.32
C SER A 101 1.04 0.62 -6.44
N PHE A 102 2.11 0.05 -7.00
CA PHE A 102 3.21 -0.54 -6.24
C PHE A 102 4.15 0.50 -5.63
N ILE A 103 4.23 1.71 -6.18
CA ILE A 103 5.16 2.76 -5.73
C ILE A 103 4.96 3.09 -4.24
N PRO A 104 3.74 3.32 -3.74
CA PRO A 104 3.53 3.53 -2.31
C PRO A 104 3.99 2.33 -1.47
N SER A 105 3.84 1.10 -1.95
CA SER A 105 4.28 -0.12 -1.24
C SER A 105 5.81 -0.14 -1.04
N ILE A 106 6.58 0.40 -1.99
CA ILE A 106 8.03 0.58 -1.84
C ILE A 106 8.34 1.54 -0.68
N PHE A 107 7.63 2.68 -0.59
CA PHE A 107 7.82 3.63 0.52
C PHE A 107 7.54 3.00 1.89
N ALA A 108 6.50 2.16 2.00
CA ALA A 108 6.24 1.41 3.22
C ALA A 108 7.40 0.47 3.58
N MET A 109 7.88 -0.32 2.62
CA MET A 109 8.99 -1.25 2.85
C MET A 109 10.28 -0.53 3.29
N MET A 110 10.59 0.62 2.69
CA MET A 110 11.71 1.47 3.09
C MET A 110 11.53 2.04 4.51
N SER A 111 10.30 2.28 4.94
CA SER A 111 9.99 2.80 6.26
C SER A 111 10.24 1.79 7.39
N PHE A 112 10.06 0.48 7.12
CA PHE A 112 10.05 -0.56 8.15
C PHE A 112 11.39 -0.78 8.84
N LYS A 113 12.52 -0.56 8.15
CA LYS A 113 13.88 -0.81 8.69
C LYS A 113 14.25 0.15 9.83
N ARG A 114 13.80 1.40 9.76
CA ARG A 114 14.14 2.47 10.72
C ARG A 114 12.91 3.15 11.33
N ASN A 115 11.73 2.54 11.21
CA ASN A 115 10.44 3.08 11.67
C ASN A 115 10.24 4.54 11.23
N LYS A 116 10.51 4.84 9.95
CA LYS A 116 10.43 6.21 9.42
C LYS A 116 8.99 6.61 9.15
N SER A 117 8.33 7.24 10.13
CA SER A 117 6.91 7.64 10.02
C SER A 117 6.60 8.54 8.81
N ASN A 118 7.54 9.37 8.37
CA ASN A 118 7.34 10.23 7.19
C ASN A 118 7.18 9.39 5.90
N LEU A 119 8.00 8.35 5.72
CA LEU A 119 7.88 7.46 4.55
C LEU A 119 6.59 6.64 4.61
N LEU A 120 6.18 6.21 5.80
CA LEU A 120 4.93 5.48 5.97
C LEU A 120 3.70 6.39 5.73
N ARG A 121 3.81 7.69 6.02
CA ARG A 121 2.80 8.69 5.66
C ARG A 121 2.73 8.92 4.15
N ASN A 122 3.87 8.96 3.47
CA ASN A 122 3.92 9.01 2.00
C ASN A 122 3.28 7.77 1.38
N HIS A 123 3.52 6.58 1.96
CA HIS A 123 2.80 5.38 1.58
C HIS A 123 1.28 5.53 1.76
N TYR A 124 0.83 6.00 2.93
CA TYR A 124 -0.60 6.16 3.23
C TYR A 124 -1.32 7.04 2.20
N TYR A 125 -0.81 8.24 1.91
CA TYR A 125 -1.40 9.13 0.91
C TYR A 125 -1.20 8.63 -0.52
N GLY A 126 -0.04 8.03 -0.82
CA GLY A 126 0.23 7.41 -2.11
C GLY A 126 -0.77 6.29 -2.42
N GLN A 127 -1.16 5.50 -1.41
CA GLN A 127 -2.13 4.40 -1.57
C GLN A 127 -3.53 4.92 -1.90
N PHE A 128 -3.90 6.07 -1.34
CA PHE A 128 -5.14 6.74 -1.72
C PHE A 128 -5.11 7.21 -3.17
N ILE A 129 -4.04 7.93 -3.57
CA ILE A 129 -3.94 8.56 -4.90
C ILE A 129 -3.74 7.54 -6.02
N MET A 130 -2.90 6.53 -5.82
CA MET A 130 -2.52 5.56 -6.87
C MET A 130 -3.26 4.22 -6.76
N GLY A 131 -3.90 3.94 -5.62
CA GLY A 131 -4.67 2.72 -5.40
C GLY A 131 -6.18 2.97 -5.43
N ILE A 132 -6.69 3.75 -4.48
CA ILE A 132 -8.14 3.97 -4.30
C ILE A 132 -8.72 4.85 -5.42
N LEU A 133 -8.08 5.98 -5.74
CA LEU A 133 -8.63 6.94 -6.69
C LEU A 133 -8.80 6.38 -8.12
N PRO A 134 -7.84 5.65 -8.72
CA PRO A 134 -8.04 5.03 -10.03
C PRO A 134 -9.15 3.97 -10.00
N CYS A 135 -9.27 3.20 -8.91
CA CYS A 135 -10.40 2.29 -8.73
C CYS A 135 -11.74 3.03 -8.67
N ALA A 136 -11.83 4.17 -7.98
CA ALA A 136 -13.04 4.97 -7.91
C ALA A 136 -13.46 5.52 -9.29
N ILE A 137 -12.48 6.01 -10.06
CA ILE A 137 -12.69 6.44 -11.45
C ILE A 137 -13.15 5.27 -12.31
N GLY A 138 -12.51 4.10 -12.18
CA GLY A 138 -12.88 2.88 -12.89
C GLY A 138 -14.29 2.41 -12.58
N ILE A 139 -14.67 2.35 -11.29
CA ILE A 139 -16.04 2.04 -10.86
C ILE A 139 -17.02 3.01 -11.51
N GLY A 140 -16.81 4.31 -11.35
CA GLY A 140 -17.69 5.34 -11.91
C GLY A 140 -17.84 5.26 -13.42
N GLY A 141 -16.74 5.05 -14.15
CA GLY A 141 -16.75 4.94 -15.61
C GLY A 141 -17.44 3.66 -16.12
N GLN A 142 -17.41 2.58 -15.33
CA GLN A 142 -17.98 1.28 -15.69
C GLN A 142 -19.43 1.11 -15.20
N LEU A 143 -19.99 2.09 -14.47
CA LEU A 143 -21.37 2.03 -13.98
C LEU A 143 -22.41 1.92 -15.09
N PRO A 144 -22.39 2.74 -16.16
CA PRO A 144 -23.39 2.65 -17.23
C PRO A 144 -23.40 1.26 -17.89
N GLU A 145 -22.20 0.75 -18.20
CA GLU A 145 -22.01 -0.57 -18.80
C GLU A 145 -22.54 -1.69 -17.87
N LEU A 146 -22.33 -1.56 -16.55
CA LEU A 146 -22.86 -2.51 -15.58
C LEU A 146 -24.40 -2.46 -15.55
N PHE A 147 -24.98 -1.27 -15.51
CA PHE A 147 -26.44 -1.11 -15.50
C PHE A 147 -27.08 -1.65 -16.78
N ASP A 148 -26.48 -1.40 -17.93
CA ASP A 148 -26.95 -1.91 -19.22
C ASP A 148 -26.87 -3.44 -19.25
N TYR A 149 -25.76 -4.02 -18.79
CA TYR A 149 -25.61 -5.47 -18.67
C TYR A 149 -26.64 -6.11 -17.73
N LEU A 150 -26.88 -5.50 -16.57
CA LEU A 150 -27.84 -6.02 -15.58
C LEU A 150 -29.30 -5.89 -16.05
N ARG A 151 -29.61 -4.88 -16.86
CA ARG A 151 -30.98 -4.66 -17.39
C ARG A 151 -31.29 -5.58 -18.57
N ASP A 152 -30.34 -5.74 -19.49
CA ASP A 152 -30.51 -6.58 -20.68
C ASP A 152 -29.25 -7.40 -20.96
N MET A 153 -29.11 -8.49 -20.20
CA MET A 153 -27.97 -9.40 -20.33
C MET A 153 -27.82 -9.99 -21.74
N LYS A 154 -28.91 -10.10 -22.52
CA LYS A 154 -28.90 -10.80 -23.81
C LYS A 154 -28.48 -9.87 -24.96
N ASN A 155 -28.87 -8.60 -24.90
CA ASN A 155 -28.57 -7.63 -25.97
C ASN A 155 -27.47 -6.62 -25.60
N SER A 156 -26.95 -6.67 -24.36
CA SER A 156 -25.86 -5.77 -23.95
C SER A 156 -24.64 -5.88 -24.86
N GLN A 157 -24.07 -4.73 -25.24
CA GLN A 157 -22.86 -4.64 -26.07
C GLN A 157 -21.56 -4.73 -25.25
N THR A 158 -21.65 -5.34 -24.07
CA THR A 158 -20.57 -5.47 -23.11
C THR A 158 -19.43 -6.31 -23.70
N PRO A 159 -18.17 -5.81 -23.74
CA PRO A 159 -17.04 -6.62 -24.16
C PRO A 159 -16.96 -7.89 -23.31
N THR A 160 -16.63 -9.01 -23.95
CA THR A 160 -16.52 -10.31 -23.27
C THR A 160 -15.09 -10.82 -23.27
N PHE A 161 -14.62 -11.27 -22.12
CA PHE A 161 -13.40 -12.07 -22.03
C PHE A 161 -13.62 -13.45 -22.66
N ARG A 162 -12.84 -13.77 -23.68
CA ARG A 162 -12.92 -15.02 -24.46
C ARG A 162 -14.33 -15.36 -24.95
N GLY A 163 -15.13 -14.34 -25.31
CA GLY A 163 -16.47 -14.54 -25.87
C GLY A 163 -17.53 -15.02 -24.89
N THR A 164 -17.22 -15.14 -23.59
CA THR A 164 -18.10 -15.83 -22.62
C THR A 164 -18.36 -15.02 -21.36
N PHE A 165 -17.33 -14.43 -20.76
CA PHE A 165 -17.47 -13.71 -19.50
C PHE A 165 -17.53 -12.20 -19.72
N PRO A 166 -18.59 -11.50 -19.27
CA PRO A 166 -18.68 -10.04 -19.43
C PRO A 166 -17.55 -9.35 -18.67
N MET A 167 -16.82 -8.49 -19.38
CA MET A 167 -15.65 -7.81 -18.83
C MET A 167 -16.02 -6.90 -17.67
N VAL A 168 -17.19 -6.25 -17.72
CA VAL A 168 -17.68 -5.40 -16.62
C VAL A 168 -17.78 -6.16 -15.30
N ILE A 169 -18.22 -7.42 -15.31
CA ILE A 169 -18.32 -8.23 -14.08
C ILE A 169 -16.92 -8.54 -13.53
N ILE A 170 -15.97 -8.88 -14.41
CA ILE A 170 -14.57 -9.10 -14.05
C ILE A 170 -13.98 -7.83 -13.42
N TRP A 171 -14.29 -6.66 -13.97
CA TRP A 171 -13.84 -5.38 -13.42
C TRP A 171 -14.38 -5.10 -12.02
N TYR A 172 -15.66 -5.35 -11.78
CA TYR A 172 -16.23 -5.14 -10.43
C TYR A 172 -15.68 -6.11 -9.39
N ILE A 173 -15.38 -7.36 -9.78
CA ILE A 173 -14.65 -8.31 -8.91
C ILE A 173 -13.24 -7.78 -8.61
N PHE A 174 -12.52 -7.31 -9.64
CA PHE A 174 -11.20 -6.70 -9.48
C PHE A 174 -11.26 -5.49 -8.54
N PHE A 175 -12.19 -4.56 -8.74
CA PHE A 175 -12.34 -3.36 -7.91
C PHE A 175 -12.61 -3.73 -6.45
N LEU A 176 -13.49 -4.70 -6.20
CA LEU A 176 -13.80 -5.18 -4.85
C LEU A 176 -12.54 -5.68 -4.14
N ILE A 177 -11.74 -6.52 -4.81
CA ILE A 177 -10.49 -7.06 -4.25
C ILE A 177 -9.44 -5.95 -4.07
N ALA A 178 -9.22 -5.12 -5.09
CA ALA A 178 -8.23 -4.06 -5.07
C ALA A 178 -8.51 -3.03 -3.97
N VAL A 179 -9.75 -2.53 -3.89
CA VAL A 179 -10.17 -1.56 -2.88
C VAL A 179 -10.04 -2.14 -1.48
N GLN A 180 -10.42 -3.41 -1.26
CA GLN A 180 -10.23 -4.06 0.05
C GLN A 180 -8.76 -4.11 0.46
N ILE A 181 -7.87 -4.55 -0.43
CA ILE A 181 -6.42 -4.59 -0.18
C ILE A 181 -5.89 -3.20 0.18
N HIS A 182 -6.27 -2.17 -0.59
CA HIS A 182 -5.81 -0.79 -0.36
C HIS A 182 -6.37 -0.21 0.95
N ILE A 183 -7.64 -0.42 1.27
CA ILE A 183 -8.26 0.03 2.53
C ILE A 183 -7.57 -0.62 3.73
N PHE A 184 -7.36 -1.95 3.70
CA PHE A 184 -6.65 -2.61 4.79
C PHE A 184 -5.19 -2.16 4.92
N ALA A 185 -4.51 -1.92 3.80
CA ALA A 185 -3.15 -1.39 3.82
C ALA A 185 -3.09 0.02 4.46
N MET A 186 -4.05 0.89 4.13
CA MET A 186 -4.17 2.20 4.75
C MET A 186 -4.50 2.10 6.24
N TYR A 187 -5.43 1.23 6.62
CA TYR A 187 -5.82 0.97 8.01
C TYR A 187 -4.61 0.53 8.86
N PHE A 188 -3.89 -0.51 8.43
CA PHE A 188 -2.71 -0.98 9.16
C PHE A 188 -1.58 0.06 9.17
N SER A 189 -1.42 0.84 8.11
CA SER A 189 -0.44 1.93 8.07
C SER A 189 -0.77 3.03 9.08
N TYR A 190 -2.04 3.41 9.21
CA TYR A 190 -2.48 4.39 10.20
C TYR A 190 -2.17 3.94 11.64
N HIS A 191 -2.48 2.69 11.95
CA HIS A 191 -2.17 2.12 13.27
C HIS A 191 -0.67 1.97 13.51
N LEU A 192 0.09 1.60 12.48
CA LEU A 192 1.55 1.48 12.56
C LEU A 192 2.24 2.83 12.75
N ILE A 193 1.78 3.90 12.08
CA ILE A 193 2.24 5.27 12.32
C ILE A 193 2.00 5.66 13.78
N SER A 194 0.80 5.36 14.30
CA SER A 194 0.44 5.66 15.68
C SER A 194 1.31 4.89 16.68
N ALA A 195 1.64 3.63 16.37
CA ALA A 195 2.54 2.81 17.20
C ALA A 195 4.00 3.30 17.22
N TRP A 196 4.43 4.05 16.20
CA TRP A 196 5.78 4.62 16.13
C TRP A 196 5.90 6.02 16.75
N GLN A 197 4.77 6.68 17.04
CA GLN A 197 4.78 7.98 17.69
C GLN A 197 4.96 7.84 19.21
N PRO A 198 5.71 8.76 19.85
CA PRO A 198 5.79 8.79 21.30
C PRO A 198 4.39 9.04 21.90
N PRO A 199 4.11 8.52 23.10
CA PRO A 199 2.84 8.79 23.78
C PRO A 199 2.58 10.30 23.85
N LYS A 200 1.40 10.75 23.43
CA LYS A 200 0.98 12.13 23.69
C LYS A 200 1.02 12.36 25.20
N LYS A 201 1.73 13.41 25.65
CA LYS A 201 1.62 13.87 27.04
C LYS A 201 0.15 14.21 27.27
N LYS A 202 -0.45 13.63 28.31
CA LYS A 202 -1.70 14.16 28.85
C LYS A 202 -1.31 15.47 29.55
N GLU A 203 -1.91 16.57 29.14
CA GLU A 203 -1.88 17.84 29.87
C GLU A 203 -2.67 17.70 31.17
#